data_AF-A0A0F7U134-F1
#
_entry.id   AF-A0A0F7U134-F1
#
_cell.length_a   1.000
_cell.length_b   1.000
_cell.length_c   1.000
_cell.angle_alpha   90.00
_cell.angle_beta   90.00
_cell.angle_gamma   90.00
#
_symmetry.space_group_name_H-M   'P 1'
#
loop_
_entity.id
_entity.type
_entity.pdbx_description
1 polymer ?
#
loop_
_entity_poly.entity_id
_entity_poly.type
_entity_poly.pdbx_seq_one_letter_code
_entity_poly.pdbx_strand_id
1 'polypeptide(L)'
;MNTSDTKLVEQLFLDFSVQEVLQNEANGFPVVEPWATEYVNAIRDGRYGDAVWARYHIAGDVHSGIIDGTDRTVLEMIEEDALGYKVGDPEVYDEALLFYANTNPADGHPEVIEIILRIGDKNVDTLRARLKAEHQADVLADL
;
A
#
# COMPACT_ATOMS: atom_id res chain seq x y z
N MET A 1 -9.04 -22.90 -12.45
CA MET A 1 -8.99 -21.71 -11.59
C MET A 1 -8.06 -22.01 -10.44
N ASN A 2 -7.03 -21.20 -10.25
CA ASN A 2 -6.11 -21.34 -9.13
C ASN A 2 -6.77 -20.69 -7.90
N THR A 3 -7.06 -21.46 -6.85
CA THR A 3 -7.81 -20.98 -5.67
C THR A 3 -7.03 -19.96 -4.83
N SER A 4 -5.74 -19.74 -5.13
CA SER A 4 -4.95 -18.65 -4.56
C SER A 4 -5.35 -17.30 -5.10
N ASP A 5 -5.70 -17.22 -6.39
CA ASP A 5 -5.91 -15.93 -7.09
C ASP A 5 -7.24 -15.27 -6.69
N THR A 6 -8.14 -16.01 -6.03
CA THR A 6 -9.41 -15.51 -5.48
C THR A 6 -9.29 -14.89 -4.10
N LYS A 7 -8.15 -15.04 -3.42
CA LYS A 7 -7.93 -14.53 -2.06
C LYS A 7 -6.95 -13.37 -2.10
N LEU A 8 -7.10 -12.46 -1.14
CA LEU A 8 -6.05 -11.47 -0.85
C LEU A 8 -4.79 -12.19 -0.40
N VAL A 9 -3.65 -11.72 -0.89
CA VAL A 9 -2.33 -12.20 -0.47
C VAL A 9 -1.86 -11.51 0.81
N GLU A 10 -2.31 -10.27 1.01
CA GLU A 10 -2.06 -9.40 2.16
C GLU A 10 -3.22 -8.38 2.19
N GLN A 11 -3.71 -7.98 3.37
CA GLN A 11 -5.01 -7.28 3.48
C GLN A 11 -4.92 -5.76 3.69
N LEU A 12 -3.75 -5.22 4.03
CA LEU A 12 -3.55 -3.80 4.30
C LEU A 12 -3.25 -3.01 3.02
N PHE A 13 -2.28 -3.44 2.22
CA PHE A 13 -1.83 -2.70 1.03
C PHE A 13 -2.19 -3.38 -0.29
N LEU A 14 -2.41 -4.71 -0.28
CA LEU A 14 -2.76 -5.51 -1.46
C LEU A 14 -4.24 -5.94 -1.41
N ASP A 15 -5.11 -4.95 -1.25
CA ASP A 15 -6.55 -5.05 -1.01
C ASP A 15 -7.39 -5.54 -2.21
N PHE A 16 -6.75 -5.90 -3.33
CA PHE A 16 -7.38 -6.56 -4.47
C PHE A 16 -6.81 -7.95 -4.70
N SER A 17 -7.68 -8.94 -4.88
CA SER A 17 -7.26 -10.25 -5.36
C SER A 17 -6.82 -10.17 -6.83
N VAL A 18 -5.94 -11.08 -7.23
CA VAL A 18 -5.51 -11.18 -8.64
C VAL A 18 -6.72 -11.38 -9.56
N GLN A 19 -7.72 -12.14 -9.11
CA GLN A 19 -8.93 -12.34 -9.89
C GLN A 19 -9.75 -11.05 -10.05
N GLU A 20 -9.93 -10.26 -8.99
CA GLU A 20 -10.67 -8.98 -9.09
C GLU A 20 -10.03 -8.03 -10.10
N VAL A 21 -8.69 -7.93 -10.09
CA VAL A 21 -7.95 -7.11 -11.08
C VAL A 21 -8.12 -7.65 -12.49
N LEU A 22 -7.93 -8.96 -12.70
CA LEU A 22 -8.06 -9.57 -14.03
C LEU A 22 -9.47 -9.51 -14.61
N GLN A 23 -10.50 -9.55 -13.77
CA GLN A 23 -11.90 -9.49 -14.18
C GLN A 23 -12.43 -8.06 -14.22
N ASN A 24 -11.64 -7.08 -13.79
CA ASN A 24 -12.06 -5.69 -13.60
C ASN A 24 -13.31 -5.60 -12.70
N GLU A 25 -13.32 -6.41 -11.63
CA GLU A 25 -14.42 -6.53 -10.65
C GLU A 25 -14.02 -5.91 -9.31
N ALA A 26 -13.24 -4.84 -9.31
CA ALA A 26 -12.78 -4.13 -8.11
C ALA A 26 -13.89 -3.25 -7.48
N ASN A 27 -15.14 -3.71 -7.43
CA ASN A 27 -16.29 -3.01 -6.84
C ASN A 27 -16.49 -1.56 -7.31
N GLY A 28 -16.21 -1.29 -8.60
CA GLY A 28 -16.31 0.05 -9.18
C GLY A 28 -15.08 0.93 -8.99
N PHE A 29 -14.04 0.44 -8.31
CA PHE A 29 -12.73 1.06 -8.27
C PHE A 29 -12.09 1.01 -9.68
N PRO A 30 -11.53 2.11 -10.20
CA PRO A 30 -10.86 2.09 -11.49
C PRO A 30 -9.63 1.18 -11.49
N VAL A 31 -9.53 0.32 -12.49
CA VAL A 31 -8.36 -0.56 -12.71
C VAL A 31 -7.87 -0.33 -14.13
N VAL A 32 -6.68 0.28 -14.27
CA VAL A 32 -6.15 0.72 -15.56
C VAL A 32 -4.80 0.10 -15.89
N GLU A 33 -4.50 0.02 -17.19
CA GLU A 33 -3.19 -0.41 -17.68
C GLU A 33 -2.19 0.76 -17.69
N PRO A 34 -0.88 0.51 -17.49
CA PRO A 34 -0.24 -0.81 -17.34
C PRO A 34 -0.28 -1.40 -15.92
N TRP A 35 -0.83 -0.65 -14.96
CA TRP A 35 -0.75 -0.96 -13.53
C TRP A 35 -1.48 -2.25 -13.13
N ALA A 36 -2.60 -2.56 -13.78
CA ALA A 36 -3.30 -3.83 -13.59
C ALA A 36 -2.39 -5.03 -13.93
N THR A 37 -1.72 -4.99 -15.08
CA THR A 37 -0.77 -6.03 -15.50
C THR A 37 0.42 -6.11 -14.54
N GLU A 38 1.00 -4.96 -14.17
CA GLU A 38 2.15 -4.91 -13.25
C GLU A 38 1.78 -5.49 -11.87
N TYR A 39 0.63 -5.13 -11.32
CA TYR A 39 0.12 -5.64 -10.05
C TYR A 39 0.04 -7.18 -10.03
N VAL A 40 -0.60 -7.75 -11.06
CA VAL A 40 -0.79 -9.21 -11.16
C VAL A 40 0.55 -9.94 -11.32
N ASN A 41 1.44 -9.42 -12.15
CA ASN A 41 2.75 -10.02 -12.37
C ASN A 41 3.61 -9.95 -11.10
N ALA A 42 3.66 -8.78 -10.46
CA ALA A 42 4.41 -8.55 -9.23
C ALA A 42 3.97 -9.49 -8.09
N ILE A 43 2.66 -9.66 -7.89
CA ILE A 43 2.14 -10.64 -6.90
C ILE A 43 2.61 -12.06 -7.22
N ARG A 44 2.50 -12.48 -8.48
CA ARG A 44 2.87 -13.84 -8.90
C ARG A 44 4.37 -14.10 -8.82
N ASP A 45 5.18 -13.07 -9.03
CA ASP A 45 6.64 -13.11 -8.93
C ASP A 45 7.14 -12.97 -7.48
N GLY A 46 6.26 -12.64 -6.54
CA GLY A 46 6.61 -12.34 -5.15
C GLY A 46 7.36 -11.02 -4.97
N ARG A 47 7.28 -10.11 -5.94
CA ARG A 47 7.85 -8.76 -5.88
C ARG A 47 6.83 -7.82 -5.22
N TYR A 48 6.74 -7.87 -3.90
CA TYR A 48 5.64 -7.23 -3.18
C TYR A 48 5.75 -5.70 -3.08
N GLY A 49 6.95 -5.13 -3.19
CA GLY A 49 7.14 -3.69 -3.30
C GLY A 49 6.59 -3.18 -4.62
N ASP A 50 6.88 -3.88 -5.72
CA ASP A 50 6.31 -3.61 -7.03
C ASP A 50 4.78 -3.77 -7.04
N ALA A 51 4.25 -4.75 -6.33
CA ALA A 51 2.81 -4.97 -6.23
C ALA A 51 2.11 -3.81 -5.51
N VAL A 52 2.64 -3.37 -4.37
CA VAL A 52 2.11 -2.21 -3.64
C VAL A 52 2.23 -0.95 -4.50
N TRP A 53 3.39 -0.73 -5.13
CA TRP A 53 3.58 0.39 -6.05
C TRP A 53 2.52 0.42 -7.15
N ALA A 54 2.30 -0.71 -7.82
CA ALA A 54 1.29 -0.84 -8.86
C ALA A 54 -0.12 -0.59 -8.31
N ARG A 55 -0.44 -1.05 -7.09
CA ARG A 55 -1.74 -0.81 -6.45
C ARG A 55 -2.04 0.67 -6.27
N TYR A 56 -1.05 1.45 -5.82
CA TYR A 56 -1.24 2.89 -5.60
C TYR A 56 -1.39 3.67 -6.92
N HIS A 57 -0.98 3.09 -8.04
CA HIS A 57 -1.18 3.68 -9.37
C HIS A 57 -2.39 3.11 -10.12
N ILE A 58 -3.05 2.06 -9.59
CA ILE A 58 -3.97 1.22 -10.36
C ILE A 58 -5.23 1.97 -10.82
N ALA A 59 -5.58 3.08 -10.16
CA ALA A 59 -6.67 3.96 -10.56
C ALA A 59 -6.33 4.88 -11.73
N GLY A 60 -5.04 5.05 -12.05
CA GLY A 60 -4.58 5.95 -13.12
C GLY A 60 -4.64 7.43 -12.77
N ASP A 61 -4.71 7.74 -11.48
CA ASP A 61 -4.79 9.09 -10.89
C ASP A 61 -3.42 9.62 -10.47
N VAL A 62 -2.32 8.93 -10.78
CA VAL A 62 -0.97 9.39 -10.46
C VAL A 62 -0.34 10.08 -11.67
N HIS A 63 -0.05 11.38 -11.53
CA HIS A 63 0.53 12.21 -12.58
C HIS A 63 1.84 12.84 -12.10
N SER A 64 2.93 12.62 -12.84
CA SER A 64 4.27 13.08 -12.47
C SER A 64 4.70 12.65 -11.05
N GLY A 65 4.22 11.49 -10.59
CA GLY A 65 4.51 10.93 -9.26
C GLY A 65 3.65 11.48 -8.12
N ILE A 66 2.69 12.36 -8.40
CA ILE A 66 1.76 12.96 -7.44
C ILE A 66 0.38 12.36 -7.65
N ILE A 67 -0.32 12.02 -6.56
CA ILE A 67 -1.69 11.50 -6.62
C ILE A 67 -2.67 12.65 -6.82
N ASP A 68 -3.49 12.59 -7.86
CA ASP A 68 -4.49 13.61 -8.19
C ASP A 68 -5.43 13.88 -7.02
N GLY A 69 -5.75 15.17 -6.83
CA GLY A 69 -6.57 15.61 -5.70
C GLY A 69 -5.81 15.67 -4.38
N THR A 70 -4.49 15.42 -4.39
CA THR A 70 -3.59 15.56 -3.25
C THR A 70 -2.33 16.33 -3.64
N ASP A 71 -1.55 16.76 -2.65
CA ASP A 71 -0.19 17.29 -2.83
C ASP A 71 0.88 16.26 -2.46
N ARG A 72 0.53 14.97 -2.46
CA ARG A 72 1.38 13.88 -1.96
C ARG A 72 1.90 13.00 -3.08
N THR A 73 3.14 12.59 -2.94
CA THR A 73 3.72 11.51 -3.73
C THR A 73 3.17 10.15 -3.29
N VAL A 74 3.30 9.15 -4.15
CA VAL A 74 2.89 7.78 -3.81
C VAL A 74 3.63 7.22 -2.58
N LEU A 75 4.92 7.51 -2.43
CA LEU A 75 5.69 7.08 -1.27
C LEU A 75 5.22 7.73 0.04
N GLU A 76 4.86 9.02 -0.02
CA GLU A 76 4.30 9.73 1.14
C GLU A 76 2.95 9.14 1.54
N MET A 77 2.09 8.82 0.57
CA MET A 77 0.80 8.18 0.85
C MET A 77 0.98 6.78 1.44
N ILE A 78 1.90 5.97 0.91
CA ILE A 78 2.24 4.66 1.47
C ILE A 78 2.73 4.79 2.92
N GLU A 79 3.57 5.80 3.22
CA GLU A 79 4.03 6.02 4.59
C GLU A 79 2.90 6.43 5.54
N GLU A 80 1.98 7.29 5.07
CA GLU A 80 0.81 7.72 5.85
C GLU A 80 -0.14 6.56 6.13
N ASP A 81 -0.47 5.77 5.12
CA ASP A 81 -1.32 4.58 5.25
C ASP A 81 -0.65 3.54 6.14
N ALA A 82 0.65 3.28 5.96
CA ALA A 82 1.42 2.38 6.82
C ALA A 82 1.32 2.80 8.29
N LEU A 83 1.41 4.09 8.55
CA LEU A 83 1.28 4.63 9.90
C LEU A 83 -0.14 4.45 10.43
N GLY A 84 -1.15 4.77 9.63
CA GLY A 84 -2.57 4.58 9.95
C GLY A 84 -2.88 3.12 10.30
N TYR A 85 -2.44 2.18 9.46
CA TYR A 85 -2.63 0.75 9.68
C TYR A 85 -1.93 0.27 10.94
N LYS A 86 -0.65 0.64 11.17
CA LYS A 86 0.06 0.22 12.38
C LYS A 86 -0.60 0.74 13.66
N VAL A 87 -1.18 1.93 13.65
CA VAL A 87 -1.87 2.50 14.81
C VAL A 87 -3.27 1.91 15.00
N GLY A 88 -3.98 1.66 13.90
CA GLY A 88 -5.35 1.16 13.88
C GLY A 88 -5.44 -0.32 14.24
N ASP A 89 -4.60 -1.15 13.63
CA ASP A 89 -4.55 -2.60 13.85
C ASP A 89 -3.10 -3.11 13.89
N PRO A 90 -2.42 -2.98 15.06
CA PRO A 90 -1.02 -3.35 15.18
C PRO A 90 -0.74 -4.84 14.94
N GLU A 91 -1.71 -5.72 15.23
CA GLU A 91 -1.58 -7.17 15.11
C GLU A 91 -1.61 -7.57 13.62
N VAL A 92 -2.58 -7.06 12.87
CA VAL A 92 -2.62 -7.25 11.41
C VAL A 92 -1.38 -6.68 10.74
N TYR A 93 -0.89 -5.54 11.22
CA TYR A 93 0.35 -4.96 10.70
C TYR A 93 1.55 -5.88 10.92
N ASP A 94 1.64 -6.55 12.08
CA ASP A 94 2.73 -7.50 12.34
C ASP A 94 2.65 -8.74 11.42
N GLU A 95 1.45 -9.17 11.05
CA GLU A 95 1.27 -10.21 10.01
C GLU A 95 1.77 -9.73 8.64
N ALA A 96 1.47 -8.49 8.27
CA ALA A 96 1.98 -7.88 7.03
C ALA A 96 3.51 -7.80 7.02
N LEU A 97 4.16 -7.47 8.15
CA LEU A 97 5.63 -7.47 8.24
C LEU A 97 6.24 -8.83 7.91
N LEU A 98 5.63 -9.93 8.38
CA LEU A 98 6.08 -11.28 8.06
C LEU A 98 5.91 -11.60 6.57
N PHE A 99 4.85 -11.09 5.94
CA PHE A 99 4.64 -11.23 4.51
C PHE A 99 5.72 -10.49 3.70
N TYR A 100 5.92 -9.20 3.97
CA TYR A 100 6.85 -8.35 3.22
C TYR A 100 8.33 -8.71 3.44
N ALA A 101 8.68 -9.33 4.57
CA ALA A 101 10.02 -9.86 4.81
C ALA A 101 10.43 -10.96 3.81
N ASN A 102 9.47 -11.58 3.10
CA ASN A 102 9.71 -12.62 2.11
C ASN A 102 9.68 -12.10 0.66
N THR A 103 9.77 -10.78 0.45
CA THR A 103 9.78 -10.21 -0.91
C THR A 103 10.95 -10.76 -1.74
N ASN A 104 10.70 -10.95 -3.03
CA ASN A 104 11.69 -11.41 -3.99
C ASN A 104 12.82 -10.36 -4.12
N PRO A 105 14.10 -10.73 -4.04
CA PRO A 105 15.22 -9.77 -4.20
C PRO A 105 15.29 -9.05 -5.55
N ALA A 106 14.53 -9.51 -6.55
CA ALA A 106 14.38 -8.84 -7.85
C ALA A 106 13.30 -7.73 -7.85
N ASP A 107 12.74 -7.39 -6.69
CA ASP A 107 11.80 -6.28 -6.51
C ASP A 107 12.41 -4.95 -6.99
N GLY A 108 11.66 -4.22 -7.82
CA GLY A 108 12.06 -2.94 -8.38
C GLY A 108 11.80 -1.75 -7.45
N HIS A 109 11.00 -1.94 -6.40
CA HIS A 109 10.58 -0.91 -5.45
C HIS A 109 10.92 -1.31 -3.99
N PRO A 110 12.19 -1.59 -3.67
CA PRO A 110 12.61 -1.92 -2.31
C PRO A 110 12.31 -0.78 -1.31
N GLU A 111 12.27 0.48 -1.76
CA GLU A 111 11.92 1.63 -0.92
C GLU A 111 10.52 1.52 -0.31
N VAL A 112 9.58 0.86 -1.00
CA VAL A 112 8.23 0.62 -0.49
C VAL A 112 8.28 -0.37 0.68
N ILE A 113 9.05 -1.45 0.53
CA ILE A 113 9.26 -2.45 1.58
C ILE A 113 9.97 -1.82 2.78
N GLU A 114 10.99 -1.01 2.54
CA GLU A 114 11.72 -0.28 3.58
C GLU A 114 10.79 0.63 4.40
N ILE A 115 9.85 1.35 3.77
CA ILE A 115 8.86 2.16 4.47
C ILE A 115 8.02 1.30 5.42
N ILE A 116 7.46 0.20 4.92
CA ILE A 116 6.59 -0.70 5.69
C ILE A 116 7.35 -1.27 6.89
N LEU A 117 8.55 -1.82 6.68
CA LEU A 117 9.37 -2.39 7.75
C LEU A 117 9.78 -1.32 8.78
N ARG A 118 10.20 -0.14 8.32
CA ARG A 118 10.59 0.97 9.19
C ARG A 118 9.45 1.47 10.06
N ILE A 119 8.22 1.49 9.56
CA ILE A 119 7.03 1.85 10.37
C ILE A 119 6.71 0.72 11.35
N GLY A 120 6.85 -0.54 10.95
CA GLY A 120 6.71 -1.70 11.82
C GLY A 120 7.58 -1.66 13.08
N ASP A 121 8.82 -1.20 12.94
CA ASP A 121 9.78 -1.08 14.05
C ASP A 121 9.46 0.07 15.03
N LYS A 122 8.55 0.99 14.68
CA LYS A 122 8.21 2.13 15.53
C LYS A 122 7.19 1.75 16.61
N ASN A 123 7.35 2.35 17.79
CA ASN A 123 6.41 2.18 18.89
C ASN A 123 5.04 2.82 18.57
N VAL A 124 3.97 2.05 18.74
CA VAL A 124 2.59 2.45 18.42
C VAL A 124 2.15 3.72 19.16
N ASP A 125 2.53 3.90 20.42
CA ASP A 125 2.13 5.10 21.18
C ASP A 125 2.82 6.36 20.63
N THR A 126 4.05 6.21 20.13
CA THR A 126 4.78 7.31 19.46
C THR A 126 4.10 7.69 18.14
N LEU A 127 3.70 6.69 17.34
CA LEU A 127 2.98 6.92 16.08
C LEU A 127 1.61 7.56 16.32
N ARG A 128 0.89 7.09 17.34
CA ARG A 128 -0.40 7.68 17.75
C ARG A 128 -0.26 9.12 18.21
N ALA A 129 0.82 9.46 18.91
CA ALA A 129 1.10 10.84 19.29
C ALA A 129 1.39 11.71 18.07
N ARG A 130 2.15 11.20 17.09
CA ARG A 130 2.42 11.88 15.82
C ARG A 130 1.15 12.19 15.04
N LEU A 131 0.26 11.21 14.82
CA LEU A 131 -1.02 11.43 14.13
C LEU A 131 -1.86 12.52 14.79
N LYS A 132 -1.93 12.52 16.12
CA LYS A 132 -2.67 13.55 16.85
C LYS A 132 -2.09 14.95 16.64
N ALA A 133 -0.76 15.06 16.59
CA ALA A 133 -0.08 16.33 16.36
C ALA A 133 -0.25 16.82 14.92
N GLU A 134 -0.14 15.94 13.93
CA GLU A 134 -0.39 16.25 12.50
C GLU A 134 -1.84 16.70 12.29
N HIS A 135 -2.82 15.93 12.79
CA HIS A 135 -4.23 16.32 12.71
C HIS A 135 -4.52 17.67 13.38
N GLN A 136 -3.87 17.95 14.52
CA GLN A 136 -4.02 19.25 15.19
C GLN A 136 -3.37 20.39 14.37
N ALA A 137 -2.26 20.14 13.67
CA ALA A 137 -1.62 21.13 12.82
C ALA A 137 -2.47 21.45 11.59
N ASP A 138 -3.07 20.45 10.95
CA ASP A 138 -3.96 20.64 9.79
C ASP A 138 -5.18 21.49 10.18
N VAL A 139 -5.82 21.17 11.31
CA VAL A 139 -6.94 21.97 11.85
C VAL A 139 -6.56 23.43 12.10
N LEU A 140 -5.31 23.70 12.48
CA LEU A 140 -4.81 25.05 12.70
C LEU A 140 -4.41 25.78 11.42
N ALA A 141 -3.99 25.06 10.38
CA ALA A 141 -3.62 25.63 9.08
C ALA A 141 -4.85 26.10 8.27
N ASP A 142 -6.02 25.52 8.54
CA ASP A 142 -7.30 25.85 7.89
C ASP A 142 -8.05 27.04 8.55
N LEU A 143 -7.48 27.68 9.58
CA LEU A 143 -8.05 28.84 10.29
C LEU A 143 -7.46 30.18 9.84
#